data_AF-A0A359F410-F1
#
_entry.id   AF-A0A359F410-F1
#
_cell.length_a   1.000
_cell.length_b   1.000
_cell.length_c   1.000
_cell.angle_alpha   90.00
_cell.angle_beta   90.00
_cell.angle_gamma   90.00
#
_symmetry.space_group_name_H-M   'P 1'
#
loop_
_entity.id
_entity.type
_entity.pdbx_description
1 polymer ?
#
loop_
_entity_poly.entity_id
_entity_poly.type
_entity_poly.pdbx_seq_one_letter_code
_entity_poly.pdbx_strand_id
1 'polypeptide(L)'
;MEDIATLIVHHLQSDDPLRPWADNLARTLNNASLLGHLEGFVDLIARVPNPDGSWRYVVVDYKTNNLTPTGEVPRVEHYGPENLAKAMGDHHYPLQALLYSVALHRYLRYRIPDYSPQVHLGGIAYLFLRGMAGPEVPQPNPSPWGVFSWRPPVALIEELCGLLHGQQSGRSEVPQ
;
A
#
# COMPACT_ATOMS: atom_id res chain seq x y z
N MET A 1 5.93 -2.02 -22.90
CA MET A 1 6.37 -2.74 -21.69
C MET A 1 5.73 -1.99 -20.55
N GLU A 2 4.83 -2.61 -19.80
CA GLU A 2 4.13 -1.91 -18.73
C GLU A 2 5.10 -1.68 -17.56
N ASP A 3 5.31 -0.42 -17.20
CA ASP A 3 6.12 -0.05 -16.05
C ASP A 3 5.27 -0.04 -14.77
N ILE A 4 5.93 0.04 -13.61
CA ILE A 4 5.25 -0.01 -12.29
C ILE A 4 4.15 1.05 -12.20
N ALA A 5 4.38 2.25 -12.74
CA ALA A 5 3.44 3.36 -12.61
C ALA A 5 2.18 3.14 -13.47
N THR A 6 2.35 2.63 -14.70
CA THR A 6 1.24 2.26 -15.58
C THR A 6 0.37 1.17 -14.94
N LEU A 7 1.02 0.14 -14.38
CA LEU A 7 0.34 -0.95 -13.70
C LEU A 7 -0.50 -0.45 -12.50
N ILE A 8 0.06 0.43 -11.68
CA ILE A 8 -0.66 1.01 -10.55
C ILE A 8 -1.90 1.75 -11.04
N VAL A 9 -1.77 2.64 -12.03
CA VAL A 9 -2.90 3.41 -12.56
C VAL A 9 -3.98 2.51 -13.16
N HIS A 10 -3.60 1.42 -13.84
CA HIS A 10 -4.55 0.47 -14.43
C HIS A 10 -5.48 -0.16 -13.38
N HIS A 11 -4.94 -0.52 -12.22
CA HIS A 11 -5.68 -1.23 -11.18
C HIS A 11 -6.42 -0.32 -10.19
N LEU A 12 -6.06 0.96 -10.06
CA LEU A 12 -6.73 1.86 -9.12
C LEU A 12 -7.98 2.51 -9.73
N GLN A 13 -9.11 2.33 -9.04
CA GLN A 13 -10.38 2.98 -9.38
C GLN A 13 -10.26 4.51 -9.28
N SER A 14 -11.19 5.23 -9.93
CA SER A 14 -11.15 6.69 -9.98
C SER A 14 -11.42 7.35 -8.61
N ASP A 15 -12.08 6.64 -7.71
CA ASP A 15 -12.44 7.06 -6.35
C ASP A 15 -11.46 6.52 -5.28
N ASP A 16 -10.40 5.79 -5.66
CA ASP A 16 -9.37 5.39 -4.71
C ASP A 16 -8.63 6.64 -4.17
N PRO A 17 -8.43 6.77 -2.84
CA PRO A 17 -7.78 7.95 -2.25
C PRO A 17 -6.35 8.19 -2.74
N LEU A 18 -5.69 7.16 -3.28
CA LEU A 18 -4.32 7.22 -3.81
C LEU A 18 -4.29 7.37 -5.33
N ARG A 19 -5.45 7.46 -5.99
CA ARG A 19 -5.53 7.68 -7.43
C ARG A 19 -4.80 8.96 -7.88
N PRO A 20 -4.95 10.12 -7.22
CA PRO A 20 -4.20 11.33 -7.61
C PRO A 20 -2.68 11.15 -7.54
N TRP A 21 -2.20 10.38 -6.56
CA TRP A 21 -0.79 10.02 -6.42
C TRP A 21 -0.33 9.10 -7.56
N ALA A 22 -1.10 8.07 -7.90
CA ALA A 22 -0.79 7.15 -8.99
C ALA A 22 -0.70 7.87 -10.34
N ASP A 23 -1.65 8.76 -10.64
CA ASP A 23 -1.62 9.56 -11.87
C ASP A 23 -0.39 10.49 -11.91
N ASN A 24 0.03 11.03 -10.76
CA ASN A 24 1.25 11.83 -10.66
C ASN A 24 2.51 10.97 -10.88
N LEU A 25 2.55 9.78 -10.28
CA LEU A 25 3.64 8.83 -10.42
C LEU A 25 3.86 8.45 -11.89
N ALA A 26 2.78 8.16 -12.63
CA ALA A 26 2.85 7.82 -14.06
C ALA A 26 3.40 8.97 -14.91
N ARG A 27 3.15 10.23 -14.53
CA ARG A 27 3.73 11.39 -15.22
C ARG A 27 5.22 11.59 -14.91
N THR A 28 5.66 11.23 -13.71
CA THR A 28 7.02 11.53 -13.22
C THR A 28 8.02 10.40 -13.44
N LEU A 29 7.61 9.14 -13.33
CA LEU A 29 8.48 7.96 -13.47
C LEU A 29 8.53 7.35 -14.88
N ASN A 30 8.00 8.06 -15.89
CA ASN A 30 7.89 7.54 -17.25
C ASN A 30 9.24 6.98 -17.76
N ASN A 31 9.30 5.66 -17.98
CA ASN A 31 10.48 4.89 -18.43
C ASN A 31 11.64 4.76 -17.42
N ALA A 32 11.41 4.85 -16.11
CA ALA A 32 12.43 4.54 -15.12
C ALA A 32 12.74 3.02 -15.09
N SER A 33 13.96 2.63 -15.47
CA SER A 33 14.46 1.26 -15.29
C SER A 33 15.08 1.12 -13.90
N LEU A 34 14.54 0.23 -13.09
CA LEU A 34 15.09 -0.12 -11.78
C LEU A 34 15.73 -1.51 -11.88
N LEU A 35 17.07 -1.53 -11.93
CA LEU A 35 17.87 -2.76 -11.84
C LEU A 35 18.66 -2.72 -10.54
N GLY A 36 18.40 -3.66 -9.64
CA GLY A 36 19.08 -3.72 -8.36
C GLY A 36 18.40 -4.64 -7.36
N HIS A 37 19.01 -4.72 -6.17
CA HIS A 37 18.42 -5.38 -5.02
C HIS A 37 17.65 -4.35 -4.19
N LEU A 38 16.44 -4.70 -3.76
CA LEU A 38 15.63 -3.88 -2.85
C LEU A 38 15.69 -4.49 -1.46
N GLU A 39 16.29 -3.77 -0.52
CA GLU A 39 16.24 -4.09 0.90
C GLU A 39 15.21 -3.21 1.60
N GLY A 40 14.45 -3.78 2.52
CA GLY A 40 13.47 -3.08 3.31
C GLY A 40 13.02 -3.92 4.50
N PHE A 41 12.59 -3.24 5.56
CA PHE A 41 12.09 -3.86 6.77
C PHE A 41 10.63 -3.48 6.95
N VAL A 42 9.78 -4.47 7.18
CA VAL A 42 8.40 -4.23 7.56
C VAL A 42 8.34 -4.12 9.08
N ASP A 43 7.78 -3.03 9.60
CA ASP A 43 7.69 -2.82 11.06
C ASP A 43 6.87 -3.92 11.74
N LEU A 44 5.69 -4.24 11.19
CA LEU A 44 4.80 -5.25 11.74
C LEU A 44 3.93 -5.92 10.65
N ILE A 45 3.77 -7.24 10.77
CA ILE A 45 2.70 -7.98 10.09
C ILE A 45 1.72 -8.47 11.14
N ALA A 46 0.48 -7.96 11.10
CA ALA A 46 -0.58 -8.38 12.01
C ALA A 46 -1.42 -9.49 11.37
N ARG A 47 -1.65 -10.58 12.12
CA ARG A 47 -2.63 -11.62 11.75
C ARG A 47 -3.97 -11.29 12.39
N VAL A 48 -4.98 -11.06 11.57
CA VAL A 48 -6.31 -10.57 11.98
C VAL A 48 -7.38 -11.58 11.56
N PRO A 49 -8.33 -11.96 12.43
CA PRO A 49 -9.37 -12.90 12.06
C PRO A 49 -10.36 -12.25 11.09
N ASN A 50 -10.79 -13.01 10.09
CA ASN A 50 -11.94 -12.70 9.26
C ASN A 50 -13.23 -13.16 9.98
N PRO A 51 -14.41 -12.60 9.62
CA PRO A 51 -15.69 -12.99 10.22
C PRO A 51 -16.04 -14.48 10.07
N ASP A 52 -15.55 -15.12 9.02
CA ASP A 52 -15.75 -16.54 8.72
C ASP A 52 -14.80 -17.48 9.49
N GLY A 53 -13.96 -16.94 10.38
CA GLY A 53 -12.97 -17.69 11.16
C GLY A 53 -11.64 -17.94 10.44
N SER A 54 -11.51 -17.55 9.17
CA SER A 54 -10.22 -17.53 8.47
C SER A 54 -9.34 -16.37 8.98
N TRP A 55 -8.09 -16.28 8.49
CA TRP A 55 -7.17 -15.20 8.87
C TRP A 55 -6.73 -14.39 7.67
N ARG A 56 -6.57 -13.09 7.87
CA ARG A 56 -5.89 -12.18 6.95
C ARG A 56 -4.65 -11.57 7.61
N TYR A 57 -3.71 -11.16 6.77
CA TYR A 57 -2.45 -10.57 7.18
C TYR A 57 -2.41 -9.11 6.70
N VAL A 58 -2.14 -8.20 7.63
CA VAL A 58 -2.11 -6.76 7.38
C VAL A 58 -0.68 -6.26 7.59
N VAL A 59 -0.16 -5.53 6.61
CA VAL A 59 1.12 -4.81 6.76
C VAL A 59 0.87 -3.56 7.58
N VAL A 60 1.67 -3.34 8.62
CA VAL A 60 1.58 -2.17 9.49
C VAL A 60 2.92 -1.45 9.51
N ASP A 61 2.87 -0.12 9.41
CA ASP A 61 4.04 0.77 9.45
C ASP A 61 3.75 1.98 10.35
N TYR A 62 4.73 2.39 11.15
CA TYR A 62 4.60 3.49 12.09
C TYR A 62 5.27 4.77 11.56
N LYS A 63 4.51 5.86 11.54
CA LYS A 63 4.94 7.17 11.05
C LYS A 63 4.87 8.22 12.16
N THR A 64 5.97 8.95 12.36
CA THR A 64 6.06 10.06 13.34
C THR A 64 5.93 11.44 12.68
N ASN A 65 5.45 11.50 11.44
CA ASN A 65 5.33 12.71 10.64
C ASN A 65 4.49 13.79 11.34
N ASN A 66 4.90 15.05 11.19
CA ASN A 66 4.10 16.20 11.60
C ASN A 66 3.23 16.66 10.44
N LEU A 67 1.90 16.59 10.61
CA LEU A 67 0.93 17.08 9.61
C LEU A 67 0.34 18.45 9.98
N THR A 68 0.81 19.05 11.07
CA THR A 68 0.38 20.38 11.51
C THR A 68 0.87 21.43 10.51
N PRO A 69 -0.02 22.25 9.91
CA PRO A 69 0.39 23.35 9.05
C PRO A 69 1.26 24.37 9.79
N THR A 70 2.16 25.03 9.05
CA THR A 70 3.04 26.07 9.62
C THR A 70 2.22 27.20 10.24
N GLY A 71 2.45 27.48 11.52
CA GLY A 71 1.76 28.53 12.26
C GLY A 71 0.50 28.07 13.00
N GLU A 72 0.11 26.80 12.86
CA GLU A 72 -1.02 26.23 13.61
C GLU A 72 -0.57 25.47 14.85
N VAL A 73 -1.48 25.39 15.84
CA VAL A 73 -1.31 24.50 17.01
C VAL A 73 -1.68 23.08 16.57
N PRO A 74 -0.91 22.04 16.93
CA PRO A 74 -1.23 20.66 16.57
C PRO A 74 -2.61 20.23 17.05
N ARG A 75 -3.39 19.60 16.16
CA ARG A 75 -4.69 19.03 16.47
C ARG A 75 -4.91 17.70 15.78
N VAL A 76 -5.86 16.92 16.29
CA VAL A 76 -6.16 15.58 15.77
C VAL A 76 -6.72 15.65 14.33
N GLU A 77 -7.41 16.73 13.98
CA GLU A 77 -8.02 16.95 12.67
C GLU A 77 -6.98 17.09 11.54
N HIS A 78 -5.75 17.51 11.88
CA HIS A 78 -4.62 17.51 10.94
C HIS A 78 -4.25 16.09 10.46
N TYR A 79 -4.72 15.06 11.16
CA TYR A 79 -4.51 13.65 10.87
C TYR A 79 -5.82 12.96 10.42
N GLY A 80 -6.73 13.72 9.83
CA GLY A 80 -7.94 13.18 9.19
C GLY A 80 -7.70 12.46 7.87
N PRO A 81 -8.70 11.73 7.33
CA PRO A 81 -8.54 10.88 6.15
C PRO A 81 -7.94 11.57 4.93
N GLU A 82 -8.38 12.79 4.60
CA GLU A 82 -7.87 13.55 3.44
C GLU A 82 -6.40 13.95 3.61
N ASN A 83 -6.04 14.46 4.79
CA ASN A 83 -4.67 14.86 5.11
C ASN A 83 -3.73 13.65 5.13
N LEU A 84 -4.21 12.50 5.62
CA LEU A 84 -3.47 11.25 5.60
C LEU A 84 -3.26 10.75 4.17
N ALA A 85 -4.29 10.74 3.32
CA ALA A 85 -4.16 10.35 1.92
C ALA A 85 -3.14 11.22 1.18
N LYS A 86 -3.18 12.55 1.42
CA LYS A 86 -2.18 13.48 0.89
C LYS A 86 -0.77 13.14 1.39
N ALA A 87 -0.58 12.96 2.70
CA ALA A 87 0.71 12.63 3.28
C ALA A 87 1.27 11.30 2.77
N MET A 88 0.42 10.30 2.57
CA MET A 88 0.80 9.03 1.93
C MET A 88 1.38 9.29 0.53
N GLY A 89 0.68 10.08 -0.28
CA GLY A 89 1.13 10.44 -1.63
C GLY A 89 2.44 11.24 -1.63
N ASP A 90 2.52 12.30 -0.84
CA ASP A 90 3.69 13.20 -0.76
C ASP A 90 4.99 12.44 -0.42
N HIS A 91 4.90 11.40 0.40
CA HIS A 91 6.04 10.60 0.83
C HIS A 91 6.23 9.29 0.03
N HIS A 92 5.44 9.07 -1.03
CA HIS A 92 5.44 7.83 -1.83
C HIS A 92 5.29 6.54 -1.00
N TYR A 93 4.65 6.63 0.18
CA TYR A 93 4.36 5.47 1.02
C TYR A 93 3.52 4.38 0.34
N PRO A 94 2.61 4.68 -0.63
CA PRO A 94 1.91 3.62 -1.34
C PRO A 94 2.83 2.68 -2.13
N LEU A 95 3.93 3.19 -2.71
CA LEU A 95 4.93 2.34 -3.37
C LEU A 95 5.61 1.41 -2.35
N GLN A 96 5.98 1.94 -1.19
CA GLN A 96 6.51 1.15 -0.08
C GLN A 96 5.51 0.06 0.35
N ALA A 97 4.23 0.41 0.54
CA ALA A 97 3.16 -0.48 0.92
C ALA A 97 2.95 -1.62 -0.09
N LEU A 98 3.01 -1.30 -1.39
CA LEU A 98 2.91 -2.29 -2.47
C LEU A 98 4.11 -3.26 -2.45
N LEU A 99 5.33 -2.75 -2.30
CA LEU A 99 6.53 -3.59 -2.21
C LEU A 99 6.49 -4.52 -0.99
N TYR A 100 6.04 -4.02 0.15
CA TYR A 100 5.82 -4.85 1.35
C TYR A 100 4.72 -5.88 1.16
N SER A 101 3.64 -5.52 0.44
CA SER A 101 2.56 -6.45 0.12
C SER A 101 3.03 -7.56 -0.82
N VAL A 102 3.90 -7.26 -1.79
CA VAL A 102 4.52 -8.27 -2.66
C VAL A 102 5.44 -9.19 -1.86
N ALA A 103 6.26 -8.64 -0.96
CA ALA A 103 7.12 -9.44 -0.08
C ALA A 103 6.29 -10.38 0.81
N LEU A 104 5.21 -9.85 1.41
CA LEU A 104 4.27 -10.62 2.21
C LEU A 104 3.59 -11.71 1.38
N HIS A 105 3.11 -11.37 0.18
CA HIS A 105 2.48 -12.33 -0.74
C HIS A 105 3.41 -13.52 -1.04
N ARG A 106 4.68 -13.24 -1.39
CA ARG A 106 5.70 -14.27 -1.66
C ARG A 106 5.98 -15.10 -0.41
N TYR A 107 6.10 -14.47 0.75
CA TYR A 107 6.34 -15.14 2.01
C TYR A 107 5.19 -16.08 2.39
N LEU A 108 3.94 -15.61 2.38
CA LEU A 108 2.77 -16.40 2.75
C LEU A 108 2.56 -17.58 1.80
N ARG A 109 2.75 -17.37 0.48
CA ARG A 109 2.68 -18.44 -0.53
C ARG A 109 3.62 -19.61 -0.22
N TYR A 110 4.77 -19.34 0.37
CA TYR A 110 5.73 -20.38 0.74
C TYR A 110 5.44 -21.02 2.11
N ARG A 111 4.76 -20.29 3.02
CA ARG A 111 4.64 -20.66 4.43
C ARG A 111 3.30 -21.27 4.82
N ILE A 112 2.23 -20.96 4.10
CA ILE A 112 0.87 -21.35 4.47
C ILE A 112 0.31 -22.32 3.43
N PRO A 113 -0.08 -23.54 3.81
CA PRO A 113 -0.85 -24.43 2.95
C PRO A 113 -2.15 -23.79 2.48
N ASP A 114 -2.58 -24.09 1.26
CA ASP A 114 -3.83 -23.56 0.69
C ASP A 114 -3.92 -22.01 0.68
N TYR A 115 -2.77 -21.35 0.55
CA TYR A 115 -2.68 -19.90 0.49
C TYR A 115 -3.49 -19.34 -0.71
N SER A 116 -4.57 -18.64 -0.40
CA SER A 116 -5.34 -17.79 -1.32
C SER A 116 -5.07 -16.31 -1.04
N PRO A 117 -4.51 -15.53 -1.98
CA PRO A 117 -4.29 -14.08 -1.81
C PRO A 117 -5.55 -13.30 -1.46
N GLN A 118 -6.70 -13.68 -2.04
CA GLN A 118 -7.98 -13.00 -1.82
C GLN A 118 -8.48 -13.10 -0.37
N VAL A 119 -8.14 -14.21 0.31
CA VAL A 119 -8.49 -14.46 1.71
C VAL A 119 -7.44 -13.88 2.64
N HIS A 120 -6.16 -14.14 2.34
CA HIS A 120 -5.07 -13.93 3.28
C HIS A 120 -4.45 -12.53 3.20
N LEU A 121 -4.57 -11.79 2.09
CA LEU A 121 -4.07 -10.41 2.01
C LEU A 121 -5.14 -9.44 2.53
N GLY A 122 -4.85 -8.86 3.70
CA GLY A 122 -5.73 -7.96 4.42
C GLY A 122 -5.56 -6.48 4.12
N GLY A 123 -4.55 -6.13 3.32
CA GLY A 123 -4.19 -4.73 3.02
C GLY A 123 -3.13 -4.19 3.99
N ILE A 124 -3.14 -2.87 4.15
CA ILE A 124 -2.11 -2.12 4.88
C ILE A 124 -2.75 -1.13 5.87
N ALA A 125 -2.03 -0.82 6.95
CA ALA A 125 -2.35 0.24 7.89
C ALA A 125 -1.10 1.07 8.23
N TYR A 126 -1.12 2.36 7.93
CA TYR A 126 -0.06 3.30 8.27
C TYR A 126 -0.51 4.13 9.47
N LEU A 127 0.23 4.02 10.57
CA LEU A 127 -0.10 4.57 11.87
C LEU A 127 0.69 5.86 12.08
N PHE A 128 0.06 7.00 11.80
CA PHE A 128 0.59 8.33 12.08
C PHE A 128 0.41 8.64 13.57
N LEU A 129 1.41 8.26 14.36
CA LEU A 129 1.34 8.20 15.83
C LEU A 129 0.91 9.51 16.48
N ARG A 130 1.29 10.66 15.92
CA ARG A 130 0.95 11.99 16.45
C ARG A 130 -0.55 12.34 16.31
N GLY A 131 -1.25 11.65 15.42
CA GLY A 131 -2.69 11.81 15.18
C GLY A 131 -3.56 10.79 15.89
N MET A 132 -2.97 9.74 16.49
CA MET A 132 -3.75 8.72 17.17
C MET A 132 -4.28 9.25 18.50
N ALA A 133 -5.60 9.26 18.65
CA ALA A 133 -6.28 9.77 19.82
C ALA A 133 -6.93 8.64 20.64
N GLY A 134 -7.09 8.88 21.94
CA GLY A 134 -7.75 7.96 22.86
C GLY A 134 -9.25 7.79 22.57
N PRO A 135 -9.88 6.78 23.20
CA PRO A 135 -11.30 6.46 22.99
C PRO A 135 -12.27 7.61 23.37
N GLU A 136 -11.84 8.56 24.17
CA GLU A 136 -12.59 9.75 24.56
C GLU A 136 -12.76 10.77 23.43
N VAL A 137 -11.93 10.72 22.39
CA VAL A 137 -12.05 11.59 21.22
C VAL A 137 -12.99 10.96 20.20
N PRO A 138 -14.04 11.66 19.75
CA PRO A 138 -14.91 11.17 18.68
C PRO A 138 -14.11 10.79 17.44
N GLN A 139 -14.25 9.53 17.01
CA GLN A 139 -13.48 8.99 15.88
C GLN A 139 -14.15 9.35 14.55
N PRO A 140 -13.37 9.63 13.49
CA PRO A 140 -13.93 9.78 12.16
C PRO A 140 -14.37 8.42 11.60
N ASN A 141 -15.27 8.46 10.63
CA ASN A 141 -15.66 7.34 9.79
C ASN A 141 -15.11 7.63 8.37
N PRO A 142 -14.45 6.69 7.66
CA PRO A 142 -14.36 5.25 7.92
C PRO A 142 -13.22 4.78 8.83
N SER A 143 -12.25 5.63 9.14
CA SER A 143 -11.03 5.24 9.84
C SER A 143 -10.75 6.10 11.07
N PRO A 144 -10.14 5.53 12.13
CA PRO A 144 -9.69 6.29 13.29
C PRO A 144 -8.72 7.42 12.92
N TRP A 145 -8.63 8.43 13.79
CA TRP A 145 -7.64 9.50 13.63
C TRP A 145 -6.21 8.93 13.56
N GLY A 146 -5.40 9.48 12.64
CA GLY A 146 -4.02 9.05 12.46
C GLY A 146 -3.83 7.66 11.83
N VAL A 147 -4.90 6.98 11.40
CA VAL A 147 -4.82 5.66 10.78
C VAL A 147 -5.22 5.74 9.32
N PHE A 148 -4.25 5.58 8.43
CA PHE A 148 -4.52 5.38 7.01
C PHE A 148 -4.61 3.88 6.72
N SER A 149 -5.75 3.43 6.20
CA SER A 149 -5.94 2.04 5.78
C SER A 149 -6.22 1.97 4.29
N TRP A 150 -5.60 1.00 3.64
CA TRP A 150 -5.80 0.78 2.21
C TRP A 150 -5.70 -0.71 1.90
N ARG A 151 -6.51 -1.18 0.96
CA ARG A 151 -6.47 -2.56 0.49
C ARG A 151 -6.19 -2.53 -1.01
N PRO A 152 -4.91 -2.61 -1.42
CA PRO A 152 -4.58 -2.69 -2.83
C PRO A 152 -5.31 -3.88 -3.47
N PRO A 153 -5.78 -3.75 -4.72
CA PRO A 153 -6.32 -4.89 -5.44
C PRO A 153 -5.33 -6.06 -5.45
N VAL A 154 -5.82 -7.27 -5.21
CA VAL A 154 -4.96 -8.46 -5.21
C VAL A 154 -4.29 -8.65 -6.58
N ALA A 155 -5.00 -8.38 -7.67
CA ALA A 155 -4.45 -8.45 -9.03
C ALA A 155 -3.24 -7.52 -9.20
N LEU A 156 -3.30 -6.29 -8.66
CA LEU A 156 -2.16 -5.36 -8.65
C LEU A 156 -0.95 -5.96 -7.94
N ILE A 157 -1.15 -6.61 -6.79
CA ILE A 157 -0.06 -7.24 -6.02
C ILE A 157 0.54 -8.42 -6.80
N GLU A 158 -0.30 -9.27 -7.41
CA GLU A 158 0.14 -10.43 -8.18
C GLU A 158 0.91 -10.02 -9.45
N GLU A 159 0.40 -9.05 -10.21
CA GLU A 159 1.03 -8.55 -11.42
C GLU A 159 2.33 -7.79 -11.11
N LEU A 160 2.35 -6.97 -10.05
CA LEU A 160 3.58 -6.31 -9.58
C LEU A 160 4.61 -7.35 -9.13
N CYS A 161 4.18 -8.42 -8.46
CA CYS A 161 5.04 -9.53 -8.09
C CYS A 161 5.67 -10.21 -9.32
N GLY A 162 4.90 -10.40 -10.41
CA GLY A 162 5.38 -10.92 -11.68
C GLY A 162 6.38 -9.98 -12.37
N LEU A 163 6.07 -8.69 -12.42
CA LEU A 163 6.94 -7.65 -12.98
C LEU A 163 8.30 -7.61 -12.26
N LEU A 164 8.29 -7.65 -10.92
CA LEU A 164 9.50 -7.69 -10.10
C LEU A 164 10.25 -9.04 -10.17
N HIS A 165 9.64 -10.09 -10.70
CA HIS A 165 10.32 -11.36 -11.00
C HIS A 165 10.98 -11.36 -12.39
N GLY A 166 10.77 -10.32 -13.19
CA GLY A 166 11.28 -10.22 -14.56
C GLY A 166 10.49 -11.03 -15.58
N GLN A 167 9.25 -11.44 -15.28
CA GLN A 167 8.38 -12.06 -16.28
C GLN A 167 7.99 -11.01 -17.33
N GLN A 168 8.69 -11.01 -18.46
CA GLN A 168 8.29 -10.22 -19.62
C GLN A 168 6.99 -10.79 -20.19
N SER A 169 5.98 -9.94 -20.36
CA SER A 169 4.79 -10.31 -21.13
C SER A 169 5.20 -10.59 -22.58
N GLY A 170 5.25 -11.88 -22.93
CA GLY A 170 5.31 -12.47 -24.28
C GLY A 170 6.10 -11.75 -25.36
N ARG A 171 7.38 -12.13 -25.54
CA ARG A 171 8.00 -12.13 -26.87
C ARG A 171 7.75 -13.51 -27.47
N SER A 172 6.71 -13.64 -28.30
CA SER A 172 6.55 -14.81 -29.16
C SER A 172 7.73 -14.84 -30.13
N GLU A 173 8.71 -15.70 -29.86
CA GLU A 173 9.65 -16.13 -30.88
C GLU A 173 8.86 -16.96 -31.90
N VAL A 174 8.76 -16.42 -33.12
CA VAL A 174 8.34 -17.18 -34.30
C VAL A 174 9.55 -18.04 -34.69
N PRO A 175 9.43 -19.39 -34.75
CA PRO A 175 10.51 -20.22 -35.26
C PRO A 175 10.64 -20.01 -36.78
N GLN A 176 11.89 -19.81 -37.25
CA GLN A 176 12.26 -20.11 -38.63
C GLN A 176 12.77 -21.55 -38.71
#